data_AF-A0A1T2L5U2-F1
#
_entry.id   AF-A0A1T2L5U2-F1
#
_cell.length_a   1.000
_cell.length_b   1.000
_cell.length_c   1.000
_cell.angle_alpha   90.00
_cell.angle_beta   90.00
_cell.angle_gamma   90.00
#
_symmetry.space_group_name_H-M   'P 1'
#
loop_
_entity.id
_entity.type
_entity.pdbx_description
1 polymer ?
#
loop_
_entity_poly.entity_id
_entity_poly.type
_entity_poly.pdbx_seq_one_letter_code
_entity_poly.pdbx_strand_id
1 'polypeptide(L)'
;MIKENNSHLLGSMYLKGFGNNGIGRGEPDPYVEKPGSDFVLCRDAEGNATAVYSNSVWDFNPYRLSNKRLTIITFDEEFTPSQEINNKIYKQIKYVLYILIYHNPSSKSGKTSAGTLIQYFYTLRKIARFVALQFDNKLVQEIDLNDVLSNVSYLKAFLNHEISTPNDAKQVSAVLEVLNQRGAKKIGFAPCNKTELELERQKDKQHPVIPSRIYIEMMNLFDGYIDRLYLYQENIKDIIIEMADRSYGAAIATQQHQLGKVGVFRPIMPEVLQKHGIAPLFERSRVKEFTRASFVVWLKEIQYVCKMTMHLYTGMRDQETARTMHGCIDEYEVSKSIVDETGDVLDPARIVNIVSTTTKFTGYKKALLG
;
A
#
# COMPACT_ATOMS: atom_id res chain seq x y z
N MET A 1 15.90 -43.05 -24.43
CA MET A 1 15.87 -42.64 -25.86
C MET A 1 14.85 -41.52 -25.97
N ILE A 2 15.28 -40.31 -26.40
CA ILE A 2 14.45 -39.17 -26.90
C ILE A 2 13.56 -38.54 -25.79
N LYS A 3 13.90 -37.46 -25.07
CA LYS A 3 14.20 -36.06 -25.46
C LYS A 3 13.36 -35.55 -26.63
N GLU A 4 12.25 -34.85 -26.35
CA GLU A 4 11.98 -33.50 -26.90
C GLU A 4 10.67 -32.88 -26.38
N ASN A 5 10.80 -31.59 -26.03
CA ASN A 5 9.91 -30.45 -26.26
C ASN A 5 8.40 -30.62 -26.15
N ASN A 6 7.82 -29.97 -25.13
CA ASN A 6 6.62 -29.15 -25.28
C ASN A 6 6.56 -28.10 -24.15
N SER A 7 7.32 -27.01 -24.31
CA SER A 7 7.20 -25.79 -23.52
C SER A 7 7.00 -24.61 -24.47
N HIS A 8 5.89 -24.61 -25.18
CA HIS A 8 5.35 -23.42 -25.85
C HIS A 8 3.83 -23.49 -25.79
N LEU A 9 3.22 -22.31 -25.61
CA LEU A 9 1.79 -21.99 -25.57
C LEU A 9 1.15 -21.97 -24.17
N LEU A 10 1.33 -20.83 -23.49
CA LEU A 10 0.36 -20.11 -22.63
C LEU A 10 1.14 -19.05 -21.82
N GLY A 11 0.96 -17.75 -21.95
CA GLY A 11 0.19 -16.93 -22.86
C GLY A 11 0.83 -15.53 -22.82
N SER A 12 1.26 -15.08 -23.98
CA SER A 12 1.60 -13.69 -24.25
C SER A 12 0.30 -12.87 -24.21
N MET A 13 0.09 -12.13 -23.14
CA MET A 13 -0.75 -10.92 -23.13
C MET A 13 -0.02 -9.85 -22.34
N TYR A 14 1.17 -9.51 -22.82
CA TYR A 14 1.71 -8.18 -22.60
C TYR A 14 0.86 -7.22 -23.43
N LEU A 15 0.28 -6.22 -22.77
CA LEU A 15 -0.29 -5.05 -23.41
C LEU A 15 0.72 -4.53 -24.43
N LYS A 16 0.44 -4.77 -25.71
CA LYS A 16 1.11 -4.10 -26.83
C LYS A 16 1.06 -2.60 -26.56
N GLY A 17 2.23 -1.98 -26.65
CA GLY A 17 2.42 -0.55 -26.45
C GLY A 17 1.40 0.27 -27.22
N PHE A 18 0.78 1.21 -26.51
CA PHE A 18 0.22 2.39 -27.15
C PHE A 18 1.36 3.41 -27.28
N GLY A 19 1.78 3.66 -28.52
CA GLY A 19 2.61 4.80 -28.89
C GLY A 19 4.12 4.56 -28.88
N ASN A 20 4.66 4.18 -30.04
CA ASN A 20 6.04 4.49 -30.41
C ASN A 20 6.25 6.01 -30.30
N ASN A 21 6.94 6.48 -29.26
CA ASN A 21 7.85 7.63 -29.26
C ASN A 21 8.41 7.89 -27.84
N GLY A 22 9.65 7.44 -27.60
CA GLY A 22 10.46 7.86 -26.45
C GLY A 22 10.46 6.88 -25.26
N ILE A 23 11.65 6.68 -24.70
CA ILE A 23 11.93 5.99 -23.43
C ILE A 23 10.80 6.29 -22.41
N GLY A 24 10.22 5.24 -21.83
CA GLY A 24 9.01 5.33 -20.99
C GLY A 24 9.13 6.45 -19.96
N ARG A 25 8.30 7.50 -20.12
CA ARG A 25 8.41 8.78 -19.39
C ARG A 25 8.31 8.67 -17.86
N GLY A 26 8.10 7.49 -17.27
CA GLY A 26 7.97 7.30 -15.80
C GLY A 26 8.72 6.09 -15.25
N GLU A 27 9.72 5.55 -15.96
CA GLU A 27 10.52 4.41 -15.50
C GLU A 27 11.87 4.84 -14.90
N PRO A 28 12.41 4.07 -13.93
CA PRO A 28 13.76 4.32 -13.42
C PRO A 28 14.81 3.90 -14.46
N ASP A 29 16.05 4.38 -14.30
CA ASP A 29 17.14 3.99 -15.18
C ASP A 29 17.43 2.48 -15.05
N PRO A 30 17.87 1.81 -16.14
CA PRO A 30 18.15 0.37 -16.12
C PRO A 30 19.35 0.06 -15.22
N TYR A 31 19.34 -1.13 -14.61
CA TYR A 31 20.39 -1.55 -13.69
C TYR A 31 21.79 -1.49 -14.32
N VAL A 32 22.74 -0.90 -13.58
CA VAL A 32 24.18 -0.93 -13.86
C VAL A 32 24.97 -1.41 -12.64
N GLU A 33 26.18 -1.93 -12.80
CA GLU A 33 26.95 -2.46 -11.65
C GLU A 33 27.32 -1.38 -10.63
N LYS A 34 27.66 -0.18 -11.12
CA LYS A 34 28.00 0.98 -10.29
C LYS A 34 27.20 2.18 -10.80
N PRO A 35 26.17 2.63 -10.06
CA PRO A 35 25.37 3.77 -10.49
C PRO A 35 26.20 5.06 -10.47
N GLY A 36 26.06 5.86 -11.52
CA GLY A 36 26.60 7.22 -11.59
C GLY A 36 25.90 8.17 -10.62
N SER A 37 26.39 9.40 -10.49
CA SER A 37 25.77 10.40 -9.62
C SER A 37 24.36 10.77 -10.08
N ASP A 38 24.18 10.90 -11.39
CA ASP A 38 22.95 11.28 -12.08
C ASP A 38 21.94 10.12 -12.25
N PHE A 39 22.25 8.93 -11.77
CA PHE A 39 21.42 7.73 -11.93
C PHE A 39 20.04 7.91 -11.27
N VAL A 40 18.97 7.80 -12.06
CA VAL A 40 17.60 8.06 -11.62
C VAL A 40 16.93 6.78 -11.12
N LEU A 41 16.55 6.80 -9.83
CA LEU A 41 15.88 5.70 -9.13
C LEU A 41 14.35 5.80 -9.17
N CYS A 42 13.80 7.00 -9.35
CA CYS A 42 12.36 7.24 -9.39
C CYS A 42 12.01 8.48 -10.23
N ARG A 43 10.95 8.37 -11.04
CA ARG A 43 10.37 9.48 -11.80
C ARG A 43 8.88 9.67 -11.47
N ASP A 44 8.41 10.90 -11.55
CA ASP A 44 6.98 11.23 -11.49
C ASP A 44 6.24 10.91 -12.81
N ALA A 45 4.95 11.28 -12.87
CA ALA A 45 4.12 11.02 -14.05
C ALA A 45 4.54 11.88 -15.25
N GLU A 46 5.15 13.03 -14.96
CA GLU A 46 5.67 14.01 -15.92
C GLU A 46 7.09 13.66 -16.39
N GLY A 47 7.75 12.72 -15.71
CA GLY A 47 9.08 12.21 -16.00
C GLY A 47 10.23 12.91 -15.29
N ASN A 48 9.92 13.81 -14.35
CA ASN A 48 10.91 14.46 -13.51
C ASN A 48 11.49 13.45 -12.51
N ALA A 49 12.80 13.51 -12.30
CA ALA A 49 13.47 12.64 -11.34
C ALA A 49 13.16 13.08 -9.90
N THR A 50 12.52 12.20 -9.12
CA THR A 50 12.18 12.45 -7.71
C THR A 50 13.14 11.73 -6.75
N ALA A 51 13.89 10.75 -7.24
CA ALA A 51 14.98 10.12 -6.52
C ALA A 51 16.17 9.90 -7.46
N VAL A 52 17.30 10.53 -7.15
CA VAL A 52 18.56 10.44 -7.89
C VAL A 52 19.64 9.92 -6.95
N TYR A 53 20.44 8.94 -7.38
CA TYR A 53 21.35 8.19 -6.52
C TYR A 53 22.30 9.09 -5.68
N SER A 54 22.91 10.11 -6.27
CA SER A 54 23.79 11.02 -5.50
C SER A 54 23.06 11.93 -4.53
N ASN A 55 21.78 12.22 -4.74
CA ASN A 55 21.06 13.25 -3.98
C ASN A 55 20.85 12.85 -2.51
N SER A 56 20.75 13.84 -1.63
CA SER A 56 20.48 13.65 -0.21
C SER A 56 19.01 13.30 0.09
N VAL A 57 18.14 13.38 -0.91
CA VAL A 57 16.69 13.14 -0.78
C VAL A 57 16.21 12.20 -1.87
N TRP A 58 15.55 11.11 -1.47
CA TRP A 58 14.89 10.17 -2.39
C TRP A 58 13.39 10.10 -2.09
N ASP A 59 12.57 10.59 -3.03
CA ASP A 59 11.12 10.48 -2.96
C ASP A 59 10.58 9.39 -3.91
N PHE A 60 10.07 8.31 -3.31
CA PHE A 60 9.44 7.17 -4.01
C PHE A 60 7.91 7.22 -4.00
N ASN A 61 7.29 8.33 -3.58
CA ASN A 61 5.84 8.49 -3.64
C ASN A 61 5.24 8.35 -5.05
N PRO A 62 5.93 8.71 -6.16
CA PRO A 62 5.40 8.45 -7.50
C PRO A 62 5.09 6.97 -7.77
N TYR A 63 5.88 6.05 -7.18
CA TYR A 63 5.69 4.61 -7.34
C TYR A 63 4.73 4.01 -6.28
N ARG A 64 4.09 4.84 -5.45
CA ARG A 64 3.22 4.39 -4.36
C ARG A 64 1.83 4.00 -4.86
N LEU A 65 1.48 2.73 -4.64
CA LEU A 65 0.15 2.19 -4.93
C LEU A 65 -0.89 2.32 -3.82
N SER A 66 -0.58 3.04 -2.74
CA SER A 66 -1.56 3.37 -1.69
C SER A 66 -1.91 4.85 -1.75
N ASN A 67 -3.06 5.23 -1.19
CA ASN A 67 -3.41 6.64 -0.96
C ASN A 67 -2.60 7.28 0.19
N LYS A 68 -1.97 6.46 1.03
CA LYS A 68 -1.07 6.93 2.09
C LYS A 68 0.30 7.22 1.51
N ARG A 69 0.70 8.49 1.61
CA ARG A 69 2.05 8.95 1.30
C ARG A 69 3.08 8.23 2.16
N LEU A 70 4.20 7.94 1.53
CA LEU A 70 5.40 7.41 2.15
C LEU A 70 6.25 8.55 2.71
N THR A 71 6.98 8.25 3.78
CA THR A 71 8.04 9.12 4.25
C THR A 71 9.13 9.24 3.18
N ILE A 72 9.63 10.46 2.97
CA ILE A 72 10.75 10.72 2.08
C ILE A 72 12.04 10.26 2.77
N ILE A 73 12.92 9.60 2.02
CA ILE A 73 14.22 9.17 2.52
C ILE A 73 15.17 10.37 2.46
N THR A 74 15.71 10.77 3.61
CA THR A 74 16.70 11.85 3.74
C THR A 74 18.00 11.30 4.32
N PHE A 75 19.13 11.72 3.74
CA PHE A 75 20.49 11.33 4.13
C PHE A 75 21.20 12.49 4.82
N ASP A 76 20.59 13.00 5.88
CA ASP A 76 20.96 14.23 6.59
C ASP A 76 21.14 14.05 8.11
N GLU A 77 20.81 12.89 8.66
CA GLU A 77 21.11 12.57 10.06
C GLU A 77 22.62 12.47 10.28
N GLU A 78 23.11 13.16 11.32
CA GLU A 78 24.48 13.01 11.79
C GLU A 78 24.53 11.84 12.78
N PHE A 79 25.31 10.80 12.45
CA PHE A 79 25.51 9.66 13.35
C PHE A 79 26.70 9.89 14.28
N THR A 80 27.73 10.57 13.76
CA THR A 80 28.97 10.90 14.45
C THR A 80 29.31 12.38 14.25
N PRO A 81 30.18 12.96 15.08
CA PRO A 81 30.69 14.32 14.84
C PRO A 81 31.54 14.46 13.55
N SER A 82 31.99 13.34 12.96
CA SER A 82 32.81 13.36 11.74
C SER A 82 31.94 13.29 10.49
N GLN A 83 31.96 14.36 9.70
CA GLN A 83 31.24 14.41 8.42
C GLN A 83 31.75 13.37 7.42
N GLU A 84 33.06 13.07 7.44
CA GLU A 84 33.66 12.07 6.55
C GLU A 84 33.14 10.66 6.84
N ILE A 85 33.01 10.31 8.13
CA ILE A 85 32.46 9.02 8.56
C ILE A 85 30.97 8.93 8.19
N ASN A 86 30.19 9.98 8.46
CA ASN A 86 28.77 10.03 8.08
C ASN A 86 28.60 9.86 6.56
N ASN A 87 29.43 10.53 5.75
CA ASN A 87 29.41 10.40 4.30
C ASN A 87 29.77 8.98 3.83
N LYS A 88 30.75 8.33 4.47
CA LYS A 88 31.13 6.92 4.18
C LYS A 88 29.95 5.98 4.49
N ILE A 89 29.31 6.13 5.65
CA ILE A 89 28.14 5.35 6.06
C ILE A 89 27.00 5.53 5.05
N TYR A 90 26.68 6.78 4.67
CA TYR A 90 25.61 7.04 3.71
C TYR A 90 25.88 6.46 2.33
N LYS A 91 27.13 6.48 1.87
CA LYS A 91 27.51 5.82 0.62
C LYS A 91 27.24 4.32 0.66
N GLN A 92 27.51 3.66 1.79
CA GLN A 92 27.21 2.25 2.01
C GLN A 92 25.70 1.99 2.05
N ILE A 93 24.94 2.78 2.82
CA ILE A 93 23.47 2.66 2.89
C ILE A 93 22.86 2.79 1.49
N LYS A 94 23.24 3.83 0.74
CA LYS A 94 22.74 4.07 -0.62
C LYS A 94 23.05 2.93 -1.55
N TYR A 95 24.26 2.38 -1.49
CA TYR A 95 24.65 1.24 -2.32
C TYR A 95 23.85 -0.03 -1.95
N VAL A 96 23.66 -0.32 -0.67
CA VAL A 96 22.83 -1.46 -0.24
C VAL A 96 21.38 -1.28 -0.70
N LEU A 97 20.79 -0.09 -0.50
CA LEU A 97 19.44 0.20 -0.98
C LEU A 97 19.31 0.06 -2.50
N TYR A 98 20.32 0.53 -3.25
CA TYR A 98 20.37 0.36 -4.70
C TYR A 98 20.31 -1.13 -5.09
N ILE A 99 21.09 -1.99 -4.44
CA ILE A 99 21.02 -3.44 -4.68
C ILE A 99 19.62 -3.99 -4.33
N LEU A 100 19.02 -3.56 -3.23
CA LEU A 100 17.68 -3.97 -2.80
C LEU A 100 16.56 -3.52 -3.75
N ILE A 101 16.73 -2.41 -4.48
CA ILE A 101 15.77 -1.92 -5.48
C ILE A 101 15.77 -2.86 -6.70
N TYR A 102 16.94 -3.24 -7.19
CA TYR A 102 17.09 -3.93 -8.48
C TYR A 102 17.20 -5.46 -8.39
N HIS A 103 17.47 -6.04 -7.20
CA HIS A 103 17.79 -7.48 -7.08
C HIS A 103 16.92 -8.24 -6.07
N ASN A 104 15.64 -7.89 -5.92
CA ASN A 104 14.77 -8.59 -4.97
C ASN A 104 14.07 -9.82 -5.59
N PRO A 105 14.39 -11.05 -5.16
CA PRO A 105 13.82 -12.29 -5.69
C PRO A 105 12.37 -12.53 -5.24
N SER A 106 11.93 -11.90 -4.15
CA SER A 106 10.80 -12.36 -3.33
C SER A 106 9.44 -11.84 -3.79
N SER A 107 9.37 -11.01 -4.82
CA SER A 107 8.08 -10.56 -5.35
C SER A 107 7.76 -11.30 -6.65
N LYS A 108 6.49 -11.67 -6.84
CA LYS A 108 5.97 -12.26 -8.09
C LYS A 108 6.23 -11.42 -9.35
N SER A 109 6.75 -10.19 -9.20
CA SER A 109 7.12 -9.27 -10.28
C SER A 109 8.61 -8.87 -10.24
N GLY A 110 9.43 -9.48 -9.38
CA GLY A 110 10.88 -9.20 -9.23
C GLY A 110 11.28 -7.84 -8.66
N LYS A 111 10.35 -7.04 -8.09
CA LYS A 111 10.59 -5.67 -7.61
C LYS A 111 10.12 -5.43 -6.16
N THR A 112 10.99 -4.83 -5.33
CA THR A 112 10.70 -4.42 -3.93
C THR A 112 9.67 -3.31 -3.87
N SER A 113 8.65 -3.39 -3.00
CA SER A 113 7.71 -2.27 -2.84
C SER A 113 8.38 -1.03 -2.24
N ALA A 114 7.99 0.18 -2.66
CA ALA A 114 8.54 1.43 -2.11
C ALA A 114 8.37 1.53 -0.58
N GLY A 115 7.30 0.96 -0.01
CA GLY A 115 7.13 0.89 1.44
C GLY A 115 8.12 -0.06 2.13
N THR A 116 8.42 -1.20 1.51
CA THR A 116 9.44 -2.14 2.00
C THR A 116 10.83 -1.53 1.91
N LEU A 117 11.12 -0.77 0.85
CA LEU A 117 12.39 -0.06 0.70
C LEU A 117 12.64 0.93 1.85
N ILE A 118 11.61 1.67 2.27
CA ILE A 118 11.70 2.58 3.41
C ILE A 118 11.96 1.81 4.72
N GLN A 119 11.35 0.63 4.89
CA GLN A 119 11.64 -0.22 6.05
C GLN A 119 13.11 -0.66 6.04
N TYR A 120 13.65 -1.09 4.89
CA TYR A 120 15.07 -1.41 4.77
C TYR A 120 15.96 -0.21 5.08
N PHE A 121 15.62 1.00 4.61
CA PHE A 121 16.37 2.20 4.93
C PHE A 121 16.43 2.47 6.44
N TYR A 122 15.30 2.36 7.15
CA TYR A 122 15.30 2.53 8.61
C TYR A 122 16.08 1.42 9.33
N THR A 123 16.03 0.18 8.85
CA THR A 123 16.87 -0.91 9.38
C THR A 123 18.35 -0.62 9.19
N LEU A 124 18.77 -0.13 8.01
CA LEU A 124 20.15 0.25 7.74
C LEU A 124 20.60 1.46 8.59
N ARG A 125 19.70 2.41 8.87
CA ARG A 125 19.98 3.51 9.82
C ARG A 125 20.20 3.02 11.24
N LYS A 126 19.44 2.02 11.71
CA LYS A 126 19.70 1.39 13.02
C LYS A 126 21.09 0.75 13.07
N ILE A 127 21.49 0.05 12.01
CA ILE A 127 22.84 -0.51 11.90
C ILE A 127 23.90 0.60 11.91
N ALA A 128 23.68 1.68 11.15
CA ALA A 128 24.58 2.83 11.14
C ALA A 128 24.72 3.50 12.52
N ARG A 129 23.63 3.64 13.29
CA ARG A 129 23.68 4.12 14.68
C ARG A 129 24.46 3.17 15.58
N PHE A 130 24.29 1.86 15.42
CA PHE A 130 25.08 0.89 16.15
C PHE A 130 26.57 1.02 15.84
N VAL A 131 26.94 1.16 14.57
CA VAL A 131 28.32 1.46 14.15
C VAL A 131 28.82 2.74 14.83
N ALA A 132 28.00 3.80 14.83
CA ALA A 132 28.34 5.07 15.45
C ALA A 132 28.68 4.95 16.93
N LEU A 133 27.89 4.16 17.68
CA LEU A 133 28.12 3.88 19.10
C LEU A 133 29.43 3.12 19.37
N GLN A 134 29.92 2.34 18.39
CA GLN A 134 31.18 1.62 18.56
C GLN A 134 32.43 2.50 18.39
N PHE A 135 32.33 3.70 17.78
CA PHE A 135 33.49 4.59 17.65
C PHE A 135 34.01 5.13 18.98
N ASP A 136 33.16 5.23 20.01
CA ASP A 136 33.59 5.64 21.35
C ASP A 136 34.32 4.52 22.10
N ASN A 137 34.31 3.29 21.56
CA ASN A 137 34.96 2.14 22.17
C ASN A 137 36.42 2.00 21.71
N LYS A 138 37.36 2.44 22.55
CA LYS A 138 38.81 2.41 22.29
C LYS A 138 39.40 1.03 21.96
N LEU A 139 38.67 -0.06 22.18
CA LEU A 139 39.10 -1.43 21.91
C LEU A 139 38.69 -1.95 20.52
N VAL A 140 37.87 -1.19 19.79
CA VAL A 140 37.26 -1.60 18.52
C VAL A 140 37.91 -0.82 17.38
N GLN A 141 38.40 -1.51 16.36
CA GLN A 141 38.88 -0.87 15.12
C GLN A 141 37.73 -0.13 14.44
N GLU A 142 38.00 0.78 13.50
CA GLU A 142 36.96 1.48 12.73
C GLU A 142 36.02 0.47 12.03
N ILE A 143 34.87 0.18 12.64
CA ILE A 143 33.82 -0.66 12.07
C ILE A 143 33.00 0.19 11.11
N ASP A 144 32.58 -0.39 9.98
CA ASP A 144 31.58 0.21 9.11
C ASP A 144 30.34 -0.67 8.88
N LEU A 145 29.38 -0.20 8.08
CA LEU A 145 28.11 -0.90 7.87
C LEU A 145 28.33 -2.27 7.21
N ASN A 146 29.30 -2.39 6.31
CA ASN A 146 29.59 -3.66 5.64
C ASN A 146 30.21 -4.65 6.62
N ASP A 147 31.03 -4.19 7.56
CA ASP A 147 31.63 -5.05 8.59
C ASP A 147 30.55 -5.66 9.49
N VAL A 148 29.56 -4.86 9.92
CA VAL A 148 28.43 -5.38 10.71
C VAL A 148 27.61 -6.39 9.91
N LEU A 149 27.41 -6.16 8.61
CA LEU A 149 26.67 -7.10 7.76
C LEU A 149 27.47 -8.36 7.39
N SER A 150 28.79 -8.36 7.57
CA SER A 150 29.69 -9.47 7.18
C SER A 150 30.17 -10.31 8.36
N ASN A 151 30.17 -9.75 9.58
CA ASN A 151 30.67 -10.41 10.77
C ASN A 151 29.53 -10.88 11.68
N VAL A 152 29.43 -12.19 11.89
CA VAL A 152 28.39 -12.82 12.70
C VAL A 152 28.37 -12.28 14.14
N SER A 153 29.53 -12.02 14.74
CA SER A 153 29.61 -11.51 16.11
C SER A 153 29.10 -10.08 16.22
N TYR A 154 29.49 -9.20 15.29
CA TYR A 154 28.98 -7.82 15.25
C TYR A 154 27.49 -7.77 14.97
N LEU A 155 27.02 -8.60 14.04
CA LEU A 155 25.61 -8.64 13.73
C LEU A 155 24.81 -9.18 14.91
N LYS A 156 25.26 -10.24 15.61
CA LYS A 156 24.62 -10.72 16.84
C LYS A 156 24.58 -9.65 17.94
N ALA A 157 25.67 -8.90 18.12
CA ALA A 157 25.69 -7.77 19.05
C ALA A 157 24.65 -6.71 18.68
N PHE A 158 24.55 -6.34 17.40
CA PHE A 158 23.51 -5.45 16.90
C PHE A 158 22.09 -6.00 17.14
N LEU A 159 21.83 -7.26 16.79
CA LEU A 159 20.53 -7.92 16.99
C LEU A 159 20.13 -7.90 18.48
N ASN A 160 21.08 -8.05 19.40
CA ASN A 160 20.80 -8.04 20.84
C ASN A 160 20.62 -6.63 21.43
N HIS A 161 21.26 -5.61 20.84
CA HIS A 161 21.26 -4.24 21.38
C HIS A 161 20.13 -3.37 20.80
N GLU A 162 19.93 -3.41 19.48
CA GLU A 162 19.09 -2.43 18.76
C GLU A 162 17.76 -2.99 18.24
N ILE A 163 17.60 -4.31 18.23
CA ILE A 163 16.35 -4.93 17.77
C ILE A 163 15.41 -5.14 18.93
N SER A 164 14.34 -4.33 18.95
CA SER A 164 13.27 -4.44 19.93
C SER A 164 12.07 -5.25 19.43
N THR A 165 11.98 -5.55 18.12
CA THR A 165 10.80 -6.19 17.54
C THR A 165 11.11 -7.36 16.60
N PRO A 166 10.23 -8.39 16.54
CA PRO A 166 10.36 -9.47 15.55
C PRO A 166 10.34 -8.99 14.10
N ASN A 167 9.79 -7.80 13.83
CA ASN A 167 9.79 -7.24 12.49
C ASN A 167 11.19 -6.76 12.07
N ASP A 168 11.97 -6.18 12.99
CA ASP A 168 13.35 -5.75 12.68
C ASP A 168 14.23 -6.93 12.28
N ALA A 169 14.14 -8.04 13.02
CA ALA A 169 14.85 -9.29 12.71
C ALA A 169 14.47 -9.82 11.30
N LYS A 170 13.17 -9.74 10.94
CA LYS A 170 12.70 -10.09 9.59
C LYS A 170 13.28 -9.17 8.52
N GLN A 171 13.38 -7.86 8.78
CA GLN A 171 13.97 -6.93 7.81
C GLN A 171 15.45 -7.20 7.60
N VAL A 172 16.22 -7.43 8.68
CA VAL A 172 17.65 -7.80 8.57
C VAL A 172 17.81 -9.11 7.79
N SER A 173 17.02 -10.13 8.11
CA SER A 173 17.02 -11.41 7.39
C SER A 173 16.75 -11.23 5.89
N ALA A 174 15.77 -10.39 5.53
CA ALA A 174 15.46 -10.09 4.14
C ALA A 174 16.56 -9.32 3.41
N VAL A 175 17.23 -8.37 4.08
CA VAL A 175 18.38 -7.64 3.52
C VAL A 175 19.53 -8.61 3.25
N LEU A 176 19.88 -9.45 4.22
CA LEU A 176 20.94 -10.44 4.06
C LEU A 176 20.64 -11.44 2.93
N GLU A 177 19.40 -11.86 2.78
CA GLU A 177 19.00 -12.80 1.72
C GLU A 177 19.23 -12.21 0.32
N VAL A 178 18.85 -10.95 0.10
CA VAL A 178 19.10 -10.28 -1.18
C VAL A 178 20.61 -10.11 -1.44
N LEU A 179 21.37 -9.69 -0.42
CA LEU A 179 22.82 -9.50 -0.56
C LEU A 179 23.55 -10.82 -0.84
N ASN A 180 23.21 -11.90 -0.13
CA ASN A 180 23.81 -13.21 -0.33
C ASN A 180 23.53 -13.78 -1.73
N GLN A 181 22.33 -13.58 -2.27
CA GLN A 181 22.00 -14.03 -3.63
C GLN A 181 22.80 -13.30 -4.71
N ARG A 182 23.13 -12.03 -4.51
CA ARG A 182 23.99 -11.28 -5.45
C ARG A 182 25.42 -11.82 -5.48
N GLY A 183 25.87 -12.38 -4.35
CA GLY A 183 27.17 -13.02 -4.18
C GLY A 183 28.30 -12.04 -3.88
N ALA A 184 29.21 -12.44 -2.99
CA ALA A 184 30.22 -11.57 -2.39
C ALA A 184 31.10 -10.81 -3.40
N LYS A 185 31.48 -11.47 -4.51
CA LYS A 185 32.31 -10.87 -5.56
C LYS A 185 31.68 -9.65 -6.23
N LYS A 186 30.34 -9.59 -6.31
CA LYS A 186 29.63 -8.51 -7.01
C LYS A 186 29.31 -7.34 -6.09
N ILE A 187 29.11 -7.59 -4.80
CA ILE A 187 28.81 -6.55 -3.81
C ILE A 187 30.06 -5.99 -3.12
N GLY A 188 31.18 -6.72 -3.16
CA GLY A 188 32.46 -6.30 -2.58
C GLY A 188 32.68 -6.71 -1.12
N PHE A 189 31.74 -7.44 -0.52
CA PHE A 189 31.86 -8.02 0.83
C PHE A 189 31.04 -9.32 0.93
N ALA A 190 31.28 -10.14 1.95
CA ALA A 190 30.56 -11.40 2.16
C ALA A 190 29.54 -11.24 3.30
N PRO A 191 28.22 -11.13 3.01
CA PRO A 191 27.21 -10.96 4.04
C PRO A 191 27.09 -12.20 4.92
N CYS A 192 26.70 -12.03 6.18
CA CYS A 192 26.40 -13.15 7.06
C CYS A 192 25.26 -14.01 6.51
N ASN A 193 25.31 -15.30 6.79
CA ASN A 193 24.20 -16.20 6.49
C ASN A 193 23.12 -16.11 7.57
N LYS A 194 21.84 -16.04 7.15
CA LYS A 194 20.69 -16.00 8.07
C LYS A 194 20.60 -17.23 8.98
N THR A 195 21.11 -18.39 8.54
CA THR A 195 21.11 -19.63 9.34
C THR A 195 22.06 -19.53 10.54
N GLU A 196 23.21 -18.88 10.40
CA GLU A 196 24.20 -18.69 11.48
C GLU A 196 23.71 -17.73 12.57
N LEU A 197 22.69 -16.94 12.25
CA LEU A 197 22.08 -15.92 13.09
C LEU A 197 20.72 -16.37 13.65
N GLU A 198 20.29 -17.60 13.37
CA GLU A 198 18.99 -18.13 13.81
C GLU A 198 17.80 -17.26 13.35
N LEU A 199 17.95 -16.53 12.23
CA LEU A 199 16.95 -15.62 11.67
C LEU A 199 15.97 -16.33 10.73
N GLU A 200 15.74 -17.62 10.93
CA GLU A 200 14.86 -18.40 10.06
C GLU A 200 13.40 -18.00 10.22
N ARG A 201 12.71 -17.89 9.08
CA ARG A 201 11.29 -17.60 9.07
C ARG A 201 10.54 -18.83 9.58
N GLN A 202 9.84 -18.67 10.70
CA GLN A 202 8.86 -19.67 11.14
C GLN A 202 7.87 -19.95 10.00
N LYS A 203 7.60 -21.23 9.74
CA LYS A 203 6.63 -21.63 8.71
C LYS A 203 5.31 -20.90 8.96
N ASP A 204 4.80 -20.26 7.92
CA ASP A 204 3.52 -19.57 7.98
C ASP A 204 2.43 -20.59 8.38
N LYS A 205 1.69 -20.29 9.45
CA LYS A 205 0.49 -21.06 9.83
C LYS A 205 -0.67 -20.64 8.93
N GLN A 206 -0.60 -21.02 7.65
CA GLN A 206 -1.69 -20.75 6.73
C GLN A 206 -2.94 -21.49 7.20
N HIS A 207 -4.04 -20.77 7.28
CA HIS A 207 -5.35 -21.32 7.52
C HIS A 207 -5.81 -22.05 6.25
N PRO A 208 -6.57 -23.16 6.39
CA PRO A 208 -7.21 -23.80 5.26
C PRO A 208 -8.04 -22.80 4.44
N VAL A 209 -8.22 -23.07 3.15
CA VAL A 209 -9.06 -22.26 2.27
C VAL A 209 -10.45 -22.15 2.89
N ILE A 210 -10.93 -20.90 3.05
CA ILE A 210 -12.26 -20.63 3.56
C ILE A 210 -13.29 -21.24 2.59
N PRO A 211 -14.20 -22.11 3.05
CA PRO A 211 -15.18 -22.74 2.17
C PRO A 211 -16.06 -21.71 1.44
N SER A 212 -16.30 -21.91 0.15
CA SER A 212 -17.10 -21.01 -0.70
C SER A 212 -18.50 -20.74 -0.16
N ARG A 213 -19.11 -21.71 0.55
CA ARG A 213 -20.41 -21.54 1.19
C ARG A 213 -20.44 -20.35 2.16
N ILE A 214 -19.35 -20.09 2.90
CA ILE A 214 -19.29 -18.98 3.84
C ILE A 214 -19.29 -17.65 3.08
N TYR A 215 -18.58 -17.59 1.95
CA TYR A 215 -18.57 -16.40 1.09
C TYR A 215 -19.95 -16.10 0.49
N ILE A 216 -20.65 -17.13 0.00
CA ILE A 216 -22.00 -16.97 -0.58
C ILE A 216 -22.98 -16.46 0.47
N GLU A 217 -22.96 -17.04 1.68
CA GLU A 217 -23.81 -16.55 2.79
C GLU A 217 -23.49 -15.10 3.18
N MET A 218 -22.21 -14.71 3.16
CA MET A 218 -21.81 -13.32 3.40
C MET A 218 -22.31 -12.37 2.30
N MET A 219 -22.27 -12.79 1.02
CA MET A 219 -22.80 -12.01 -0.10
C MET A 219 -24.30 -11.80 0.07
N ASN A 220 -25.07 -12.88 0.25
CA ASN A 220 -26.52 -12.82 0.46
C ASN A 220 -26.90 -11.91 1.65
N LEU A 221 -26.14 -11.99 2.75
CA LEU A 221 -26.35 -11.13 3.90
C LEU A 221 -26.13 -9.66 3.54
N PHE A 222 -25.00 -9.33 2.90
CA PHE A 222 -24.68 -7.94 2.59
C PHE A 222 -25.59 -7.34 1.52
N ASP A 223 -25.97 -8.12 0.50
CA ASP A 223 -26.94 -7.70 -0.52
C ASP A 223 -28.28 -7.33 0.13
N GLY A 224 -28.82 -8.21 0.97
CA GLY A 224 -30.05 -7.93 1.70
C GLY A 224 -29.95 -6.73 2.65
N TYR A 225 -28.76 -6.39 3.15
CA TYR A 225 -28.53 -5.14 3.88
C TYR A 225 -28.52 -3.93 2.95
N ILE A 226 -27.82 -4.00 1.82
CA ILE A 226 -27.70 -2.90 0.86
C ILE A 226 -29.04 -2.58 0.22
N ASP A 227 -29.80 -3.58 -0.21
CA ASP A 227 -31.11 -3.38 -0.82
C ASP A 227 -32.04 -2.60 0.10
N ARG A 228 -32.02 -2.93 1.40
CA ARG A 228 -32.80 -2.19 2.40
C ARG A 228 -32.31 -0.77 2.62
N LEU A 229 -30.99 -0.56 2.62
CA LEU A 229 -30.39 0.77 2.81
C LEU A 229 -30.64 1.67 1.60
N TYR A 230 -30.60 1.10 0.39
CA TYR A 230 -30.73 1.84 -0.87
C TYR A 230 -32.08 2.55 -0.98
N LEU A 231 -33.16 1.95 -0.44
CA LEU A 231 -34.49 2.56 -0.39
C LEU A 231 -34.53 3.88 0.40
N TYR A 232 -33.58 4.10 1.32
CA TYR A 232 -33.51 5.29 2.20
C TYR A 232 -32.26 6.13 1.94
N GLN A 233 -31.57 5.95 0.80
CA GLN A 233 -30.27 6.59 0.54
C GLN A 233 -30.34 8.12 0.59
N GLU A 234 -31.39 8.72 0.03
CA GLU A 234 -31.56 10.19 0.02
C GLU A 234 -31.89 10.69 1.44
N ASN A 235 -32.75 9.99 2.18
CA ASN A 235 -33.07 10.34 3.56
C ASN A 235 -31.83 10.30 4.47
N ILE A 236 -30.99 9.28 4.32
CA ILE A 236 -29.72 9.16 5.06
C ILE A 236 -28.78 10.31 4.70
N LYS A 237 -28.66 10.64 3.42
CA LYS A 237 -27.87 11.76 2.91
C LYS A 237 -28.36 13.10 3.48
N ASP A 238 -29.66 13.34 3.48
CA ASP A 238 -30.26 14.57 4.00
C ASP A 238 -29.99 14.76 5.50
N ILE A 239 -30.07 13.69 6.29
CA ILE A 239 -29.68 13.72 7.71
C ILE A 239 -28.21 14.07 7.86
N ILE A 240 -27.31 13.47 7.07
CA ILE A 240 -25.87 13.76 7.14
C ILE A 240 -25.60 15.23 6.84
N ILE A 241 -26.30 15.81 5.86
CA ILE A 241 -26.21 17.24 5.52
C ILE A 241 -26.70 18.11 6.68
N GLU A 242 -27.89 17.83 7.24
CA GLU A 242 -28.42 18.60 8.37
C GLU A 242 -27.57 18.47 9.65
N MET A 243 -26.92 17.32 9.84
CA MET A 243 -25.98 17.08 10.95
C MET A 243 -24.69 17.90 10.87
N ALA A 244 -24.46 18.67 9.79
CA ALA A 244 -23.44 19.73 9.79
C ALA A 244 -23.71 20.74 10.92
N ASP A 245 -24.97 20.99 11.29
CA ASP A 245 -25.33 21.66 12.54
C ASP A 245 -25.05 20.71 13.72
N ARG A 246 -24.16 21.15 14.62
CA ARG A 246 -23.67 20.37 15.76
C ARG A 246 -24.77 20.11 16.80
N SER A 247 -25.79 20.96 16.85
CA SER A 247 -26.93 20.81 17.77
C SER A 247 -28.03 19.90 17.20
N TYR A 248 -28.04 19.64 15.89
CA TYR A 248 -29.04 18.80 15.25
C TYR A 248 -28.96 17.33 15.71
N GLY A 249 -30.05 16.78 16.22
CA GLY A 249 -30.10 15.42 16.79
C GLY A 249 -29.39 15.27 18.14
N ALA A 250 -28.83 16.34 18.73
CA ALA A 250 -28.24 16.30 20.06
C ALA A 250 -29.32 16.34 21.15
N ALA A 251 -29.05 15.79 22.33
CA ALA A 251 -29.97 15.86 23.46
C ALA A 251 -30.21 17.32 23.91
N ILE A 252 -31.40 17.63 24.43
CA ILE A 252 -31.79 18.99 24.85
C ILE A 252 -30.77 19.59 25.83
N ALA A 253 -30.28 18.82 26.79
CA ALA A 253 -29.26 19.29 27.75
C ALA A 253 -27.95 19.71 27.05
N THR A 254 -27.53 18.97 26.02
CA THR A 254 -26.34 19.32 25.22
C THR A 254 -26.58 20.58 24.40
N GLN A 255 -27.78 20.74 23.85
CA GLN A 255 -28.14 21.94 23.09
C GLN A 255 -28.21 23.19 23.98
N GLN A 256 -28.75 23.07 25.19
CA GLN A 256 -28.77 24.15 26.19
C GLN A 256 -27.36 24.66 26.53
N HIS A 257 -26.38 23.75 26.57
CA HIS A 257 -24.98 24.11 26.79
C HIS A 257 -24.36 24.82 25.56
N GLN A 258 -24.73 24.42 24.34
CA GLN A 258 -24.17 24.97 23.10
C GLN A 258 -24.82 26.29 22.66
N LEU A 259 -26.14 26.41 22.80
CA LEU A 259 -26.96 27.51 22.29
C LEU A 259 -27.48 28.44 23.40
N GLY A 260 -27.27 28.09 24.67
CA GLY A 260 -27.88 28.76 25.82
C GLY A 260 -29.32 28.33 26.08
N LYS A 261 -29.86 28.68 27.25
CA LYS A 261 -31.22 28.27 27.69
C LYS A 261 -32.37 28.90 26.88
N VAL A 262 -32.10 29.95 26.12
CA VAL A 262 -33.09 30.74 25.35
C VAL A 262 -32.91 30.55 23.83
N GLY A 263 -31.98 29.68 23.41
CA GLY A 263 -31.74 29.39 22.00
C GLY A 263 -32.88 28.58 21.37
N VAL A 264 -33.07 28.73 20.06
CA VAL A 264 -33.98 27.87 19.28
C VAL A 264 -33.40 26.45 19.24
N PHE A 265 -34.00 25.51 19.96
CA PHE A 265 -33.55 24.13 19.95
C PHE A 265 -33.84 23.45 18.61
N ARG A 266 -32.90 22.59 18.21
CA ARG A 266 -32.99 21.70 17.06
C ARG A 266 -33.67 20.39 17.47
N PRO A 267 -34.25 19.65 16.50
CA PRO A 267 -34.83 18.34 16.78
C PRO A 267 -33.85 17.39 17.45
N ILE A 268 -34.33 16.60 18.42
CA ILE A 268 -33.54 15.51 19.02
C ILE A 268 -33.50 14.29 18.09
N MET A 269 -32.55 13.36 18.28
CA MET A 269 -32.38 12.25 17.33
C MET A 269 -33.66 11.43 17.05
N PRO A 270 -34.51 11.08 18.03
CA PRO A 270 -35.79 10.42 17.75
C PRO A 270 -36.67 11.20 16.75
N GLU A 271 -36.76 12.52 16.92
CA GLU A 271 -37.53 13.41 16.05
C GLU A 271 -36.89 13.52 14.66
N VAL A 272 -35.55 13.55 14.58
CA VAL A 272 -34.82 13.52 13.31
C VAL A 272 -35.14 12.23 12.54
N LEU A 273 -35.07 11.07 13.18
CA LEU A 273 -35.35 9.78 12.55
C LEU A 273 -36.79 9.71 12.03
N GLN A 274 -37.74 10.27 12.79
CA GLN A 274 -39.14 10.33 12.38
C GLN A 274 -39.37 11.32 11.22
N LYS A 275 -38.79 12.53 11.31
CA LYS A 275 -38.87 13.58 10.28
C LYS A 275 -38.38 13.07 8.92
N HIS A 276 -37.30 12.31 8.93
CA HIS A 276 -36.68 11.77 7.72
C HIS A 276 -37.22 10.39 7.31
N GLY A 277 -38.20 9.83 8.03
CA GLY A 277 -38.83 8.55 7.68
C GLY A 277 -37.92 7.32 7.78
N ILE A 278 -36.78 7.41 8.48
CA ILE A 278 -35.82 6.29 8.62
C ILE A 278 -35.95 5.54 9.95
N ALA A 279 -36.89 5.93 10.82
CA ALA A 279 -37.12 5.26 12.09
C ALA A 279 -37.29 3.72 11.95
N PRO A 280 -38.06 3.17 10.97
CA PRO A 280 -38.21 1.72 10.82
C PRO A 280 -36.92 0.99 10.45
N LEU A 281 -36.03 1.66 9.70
CA LEU A 281 -34.73 1.14 9.33
C LEU A 281 -33.79 1.12 10.54
N PHE A 282 -33.85 2.17 11.36
CA PHE A 282 -33.01 2.35 12.54
C PHE A 282 -33.42 1.46 13.72
N GLU A 283 -34.72 1.23 13.92
CA GLU A 283 -35.28 0.33 14.94
C GLU A 283 -34.86 -1.13 14.76
N ARG A 284 -34.62 -1.56 13.51
CA ARG A 284 -34.12 -2.90 13.19
C ARG A 284 -32.61 -3.06 13.38
N SER A 285 -31.91 -1.98 13.75
CA SER A 285 -30.49 -2.02 14.04
C SER A 285 -30.22 -2.59 15.44
N ARG A 286 -28.94 -2.89 15.74
CA ARG A 286 -28.53 -3.38 17.07
C ARG A 286 -28.42 -2.28 18.13
N VAL A 287 -28.81 -1.05 17.79
CA VAL A 287 -28.68 0.12 18.63
C VAL A 287 -29.81 0.17 19.65
N LYS A 288 -29.48 0.31 20.93
CA LYS A 288 -30.45 0.35 22.03
C LYS A 288 -31.12 1.71 22.24
N GLU A 289 -30.44 2.80 21.92
CA GLU A 289 -30.90 4.16 22.21
C GLU A 289 -30.80 5.05 20.98
N PHE A 290 -31.80 5.90 20.74
CA PHE A 290 -31.84 6.86 19.64
C PHE A 290 -31.10 8.14 20.03
N THR A 291 -29.77 8.13 19.87
CA THR A 291 -28.91 9.27 20.16
C THR A 291 -28.06 9.62 18.94
N ARG A 292 -27.53 10.86 18.89
CA ARG A 292 -26.60 11.24 17.83
C ARG A 292 -25.37 10.34 17.75
N ALA A 293 -24.85 9.91 18.90
CA ALA A 293 -23.70 9.02 18.95
C ALA A 293 -24.03 7.64 18.35
N SER A 294 -25.22 7.11 18.66
CA SER A 294 -25.62 5.81 18.15
C SER A 294 -25.94 5.82 16.65
N PHE A 295 -26.49 6.92 16.13
CA PHE A 295 -26.63 7.14 14.70
C PHE A 295 -25.27 7.12 13.98
N VAL A 296 -24.24 7.76 14.56
CA VAL A 296 -22.88 7.74 13.99
C VAL A 296 -22.28 6.33 14.02
N VAL A 297 -22.52 5.55 15.07
CA VAL A 297 -22.08 4.14 15.13
C VAL A 297 -22.75 3.32 14.04
N TRP A 298 -24.07 3.44 13.91
CA TRP A 298 -24.83 2.77 12.85
C TRP A 298 -24.36 3.18 11.45
N LEU A 299 -24.05 4.45 11.22
CA LEU A 299 -23.51 4.92 9.93
C LEU A 299 -22.14 4.28 9.62
N LYS A 300 -21.29 4.06 10.63
CA LYS A 300 -20.03 3.32 10.46
C LYS A 300 -20.27 1.86 10.09
N GLU A 301 -21.30 1.23 10.65
CA GLU A 301 -21.68 -0.14 10.27
C GLU A 301 -22.15 -0.19 8.81
N ILE A 302 -22.96 0.77 8.36
CA ILE A 302 -23.35 0.90 6.95
C ILE A 302 -22.11 1.03 6.06
N GLN A 303 -21.22 1.96 6.37
CA GLN A 303 -19.99 2.19 5.61
C GLN A 303 -19.13 0.94 5.55
N TYR A 304 -19.08 0.17 6.64
CA TYR A 304 -18.39 -1.11 6.67
C TYR A 304 -19.04 -2.14 5.75
N VAL A 305 -20.37 -2.30 5.78
CA VAL A 305 -21.10 -3.21 4.88
C VAL A 305 -20.87 -2.84 3.41
N CYS A 306 -21.00 -1.55 3.06
CA CYS A 306 -20.72 -1.07 1.70
C CYS A 306 -19.27 -1.38 1.28
N LYS A 307 -18.29 -1.07 2.14
CA LYS A 307 -16.88 -1.38 1.90
C LYS A 307 -16.66 -2.88 1.67
N MET A 308 -17.18 -3.72 2.55
CA MET A 308 -17.01 -5.18 2.47
C MET A 308 -17.67 -5.77 1.23
N THR A 309 -18.83 -5.23 0.83
CA THR A 309 -19.51 -5.62 -0.40
C THR A 309 -18.65 -5.33 -1.62
N MET A 310 -18.06 -4.12 -1.70
CA MET A 310 -17.12 -3.80 -2.77
C MET A 310 -15.95 -4.80 -2.81
N HIS A 311 -15.39 -5.17 -1.66
CA HIS A 311 -14.31 -6.18 -1.61
C HIS A 311 -14.76 -7.56 -2.08
N LEU A 312 -15.95 -8.02 -1.69
CA LEU A 312 -16.46 -9.34 -2.08
C LEU A 312 -16.67 -9.44 -3.59
N TYR A 313 -17.27 -8.42 -4.21
CA TYR A 313 -17.60 -8.46 -5.64
C TYR A 313 -16.40 -8.20 -6.54
N THR A 314 -15.44 -7.38 -6.09
CA THR A 314 -14.31 -6.97 -6.94
C THR A 314 -13.04 -7.77 -6.68
N GLY A 315 -12.91 -8.40 -5.51
CA GLY A 315 -11.67 -9.04 -5.07
C GLY A 315 -10.49 -8.07 -4.88
N MET A 316 -10.74 -6.74 -4.95
CA MET A 316 -9.72 -5.72 -4.81
C MET A 316 -9.20 -5.62 -3.38
N ARG A 317 -7.92 -5.29 -3.21
CA ARG A 317 -7.34 -4.95 -1.89
C ARG A 317 -7.88 -3.60 -1.41
N ASP A 318 -7.88 -3.37 -0.09
CA ASP A 318 -8.26 -2.09 0.56
C ASP A 318 -7.79 -0.83 -0.19
N GLN A 319 -6.52 -0.81 -0.60
CA GLN A 319 -5.93 0.35 -1.27
C GLN A 319 -6.37 0.52 -2.73
N GLU A 320 -6.75 -0.58 -3.38
CA GLU A 320 -7.26 -0.60 -4.74
C GLU A 320 -8.72 -0.14 -4.73
N THR A 321 -9.54 -0.67 -3.81
CA THR A 321 -10.94 -0.25 -3.60
C THR A 321 -11.05 1.23 -3.23
N ALA A 322 -10.13 1.75 -2.41
CA ALA A 322 -10.11 3.17 -2.03
C ALA A 322 -9.77 4.13 -3.18
N ARG A 323 -9.36 3.61 -4.36
CA ARG A 323 -9.06 4.39 -5.57
C ARG A 323 -10.13 4.27 -6.64
N THR A 324 -11.12 3.42 -6.42
CA THR A 324 -12.28 3.30 -7.31
C THR A 324 -12.98 4.64 -7.37
N MET A 325 -13.20 5.16 -8.58
CA MET A 325 -13.90 6.42 -8.78
C MET A 325 -15.42 6.18 -8.81
N HIS A 326 -16.20 7.24 -8.55
CA HIS A 326 -17.62 7.22 -8.85
C HIS A 326 -17.78 7.26 -10.37
N GLY A 327 -18.29 6.17 -10.95
CA GLY A 327 -18.37 5.96 -12.40
C GLY A 327 -17.23 5.10 -12.97
N CYS A 328 -17.43 4.61 -14.19
CA CYS A 328 -16.46 3.78 -14.90
C CYS A 328 -15.36 4.68 -15.49
N ILE A 329 -14.09 4.25 -15.39
CA ILE A 329 -12.92 4.88 -16.02
C ILE A 329 -12.91 4.64 -17.53
N ASP A 330 -13.42 3.48 -17.93
CA ASP A 330 -13.46 3.05 -19.32
C ASP A 330 -14.51 1.95 -19.51
N GLU A 331 -14.90 1.72 -20.76
CA GLU A 331 -15.73 0.60 -21.16
C GLU A 331 -14.93 -0.24 -22.16
N TYR A 332 -14.78 -1.53 -21.88
CA TYR A 332 -14.03 -2.44 -22.74
C TYR A 332 -14.97 -3.46 -23.37
N GLU A 333 -15.04 -3.44 -24.70
CA GLU A 333 -15.77 -4.42 -25.49
C GLU A 333 -15.00 -5.75 -25.49
N VAL A 334 -15.50 -6.72 -24.74
CA VAL A 334 -14.96 -8.08 -24.65
C VAL A 334 -15.31 -8.89 -25.89
N SER A 335 -16.50 -8.68 -26.44
CA SER A 335 -16.94 -9.29 -27.70
C SER A 335 -17.82 -8.34 -28.48
N LYS A 336 -17.58 -8.27 -29.79
CA LYS A 336 -18.41 -7.52 -30.73
C LYS A 336 -19.80 -8.11 -30.85
N SER A 337 -20.79 -7.27 -31.12
CA SER A 337 -22.11 -7.76 -31.48
C SER A 337 -22.04 -8.60 -32.75
N ILE A 338 -22.75 -9.72 -32.74
CA ILE A 338 -22.95 -10.55 -33.93
C ILE A 338 -24.28 -10.12 -34.54
N VAL A 339 -24.24 -9.71 -35.80
CA VAL A 339 -25.40 -9.20 -36.55
C VAL A 339 -25.69 -10.16 -37.71
N ASP A 340 -26.97 -10.42 -37.97
CA ASP A 340 -27.44 -11.17 -39.14
C ASP A 340 -27.21 -10.36 -40.45
N GLU A 341 -27.28 -11.03 -41.60
CA GLU A 341 -27.29 -10.46 -42.95
C GLU A 341 -28.45 -9.45 -43.17
N THR A 342 -29.48 -9.50 -42.33
CA THR A 342 -30.62 -8.56 -42.29
C THR A 342 -30.38 -7.33 -41.41
N GLY A 343 -29.29 -7.29 -40.64
CA GLY A 343 -28.97 -6.19 -39.72
C GLY A 343 -29.54 -6.34 -38.30
N ASP A 344 -30.19 -7.46 -37.98
CA ASP A 344 -30.69 -7.75 -36.63
C ASP A 344 -29.58 -8.31 -35.71
N VAL A 345 -29.51 -7.80 -34.47
CA VAL A 345 -28.49 -8.19 -33.49
C VAL A 345 -28.82 -9.58 -32.90
N LEU A 346 -28.01 -10.58 -33.23
CA LEU A 346 -28.14 -11.97 -32.75
C LEU A 346 -27.54 -12.16 -31.35
N ASP A 347 -26.41 -11.49 -31.07
CA ASP A 347 -25.77 -11.48 -29.75
C ASP A 347 -25.26 -10.06 -29.47
N PRO A 348 -25.72 -9.38 -28.39
CA PRO A 348 -25.26 -8.04 -28.06
C PRO A 348 -23.78 -8.02 -27.65
N ALA A 349 -23.13 -6.87 -27.87
CA ALA A 349 -21.75 -6.68 -27.46
C ALA A 349 -21.62 -6.85 -25.94
N ARG A 350 -20.62 -7.61 -25.50
CA ARG A 350 -20.31 -7.75 -24.07
C ARG A 350 -19.36 -6.65 -23.68
N ILE A 351 -19.86 -5.66 -22.97
CA ILE A 351 -19.08 -4.54 -22.47
C ILE A 351 -18.77 -4.78 -20.99
N VAL A 352 -17.51 -4.59 -20.62
CA VAL A 352 -17.07 -4.59 -19.22
C VAL A 352 -16.67 -3.19 -18.81
N ASN A 353 -17.25 -2.75 -17.71
CA ASN A 353 -16.98 -1.45 -17.11
C ASN A 353 -15.71 -1.51 -16.27
N ILE A 354 -14.69 -0.77 -16.67
CA ILE A 354 -13.42 -0.67 -15.95
C ILE A 354 -13.56 0.41 -14.89
N VAL A 355 -13.48 0.03 -13.62
CA VAL A 355 -13.65 0.94 -12.47
C VAL A 355 -12.34 1.38 -11.81
N SER A 356 -11.21 0.71 -12.14
CA SER A 356 -9.88 1.02 -11.59
C SER A 356 -8.76 0.38 -12.42
N THR A 357 -7.58 1.01 -12.47
CA THR A 357 -6.35 0.44 -13.06
C THR A 357 -5.23 0.47 -12.03
N THR A 358 -4.52 -0.65 -11.82
CA THR A 358 -3.33 -0.69 -10.96
C THR A 358 -2.16 -1.37 -11.66
N THR A 359 -1.02 -0.68 -11.76
CA THR A 359 0.25 -1.28 -12.20
C THR A 359 1.34 -0.89 -11.21
N LYS A 360 2.29 -1.79 -10.92
CA LYS A 360 3.42 -1.51 -10.04
C LYS A 360 4.53 -0.83 -10.84
N PHE A 361 5.02 0.33 -10.37
CA PHE A 361 6.23 1.02 -10.89
C PHE A 361 6.13 1.63 -12.29
N THR A 362 4.94 1.99 -12.75
CA THR A 362 4.83 3.08 -13.72
C THR A 362 4.28 4.27 -12.94
N GLY A 363 4.87 5.47 -13.10
CA GLY A 363 4.30 6.71 -12.55
C GLY A 363 2.91 7.05 -13.12
N TYR A 364 2.35 6.17 -13.94
CA TYR A 364 1.10 6.35 -14.64
C TYR A 364 -0.09 6.31 -13.68
N LYS A 365 -0.56 7.51 -13.33
CA LYS A 365 -1.98 7.72 -13.05
C LYS A 365 -2.59 8.22 -14.36
N LYS A 366 -3.57 7.50 -14.92
CA LYS A 366 -4.40 8.06 -16.01
C LYS A 366 -5.06 9.32 -15.43
N ALA A 367 -4.55 10.49 -15.79
CA ALA A 367 -5.23 11.74 -15.48
C ALA A 367 -6.52 11.78 -16.31
N LEU A 368 -7.62 12.14 -15.67
CA LEU A 368 -8.88 12.39 -16.35
C LEU A 368 -8.67 13.58 -17.29
N LEU A 369 -8.87 13.37 -18.60
CA LEU A 369 -9.42 14.45 -19.42
C LEU A 369 -10.84 14.67 -18.90
N GLY A 370 -11.10 15.89 -18.45
CA GLY A 370 -12.26 16.27 -17.64
C GLY A 370 -13.61 16.12 -18.31
#